data_AF-A0A2M7N0Q5-F1
#
_entry.id   AF-A0A2M7N0Q5-F1
#
_cell.length_a   1.000
_cell.length_b   1.000
_cell.length_c   1.000
_cell.angle_alpha   90.00
_cell.angle_beta   90.00
_cell.angle_gamma   90.00
#
_symmetry.space_group_name_H-M   'P 1'
#
loop_
_entity.id
_entity.type
_entity.pdbx_description
1 polymer ?
#
loop_
_entity_poly.entity_id
_entity_poly.type
_entity_poly.pdbx_seq_one_letter_code
_entity_poly.pdbx_strand_id
1 'polypeptide(L)'
;EILKRLSLITPRLMTSLNETSIIKTTNYKTKGEIVYQEFYPRHSKSIIDEIDTVLAEHYGFTAEELDFIINYDIKYRMGKELENGEDE
;
A
#
# COMPACT_ATOMS: atom_id res chain seq x y z
N GLU A 1 -7.72 13.11 18.46
CA GLU A 1 -6.37 13.40 17.94
C GLU A 1 -6.05 12.67 16.65
N ILE A 2 -6.03 11.33 16.65
CA ILE A 2 -5.71 10.53 15.44
C ILE A 2 -6.60 10.85 14.22
N LEU A 3 -7.93 10.89 14.39
CA LEU A 3 -8.87 11.14 13.29
C LEU A 3 -8.62 12.48 12.59
N LYS A 4 -8.15 13.49 13.33
CA LYS A 4 -7.81 14.81 12.79
C LYS A 4 -6.53 14.77 11.97
N ARG A 5 -5.52 14.00 12.40
CA ARG A 5 -4.29 13.79 11.63
C ARG A 5 -4.59 13.01 10.35
N LEU A 6 -5.35 11.93 10.43
CA LEU A 6 -5.75 11.14 9.27
C LEU A 6 -6.60 11.96 8.29
N SER A 7 -7.53 12.79 8.77
CA SER A 7 -8.35 13.62 7.88
C SER A 7 -7.56 14.66 7.09
N LEU A 8 -6.34 14.99 7.50
CA LEU A 8 -5.42 15.85 6.75
C LEU A 8 -4.61 15.09 5.69
N ILE A 9 -4.34 13.79 5.93
CA ILE A 9 -3.49 12.97 5.06
C ILE A 9 -4.30 12.23 4.00
N THR A 10 -5.49 11.74 4.35
CA THR A 10 -6.36 10.99 3.41
C THR A 10 -6.66 11.74 2.11
N PRO A 11 -6.95 13.06 2.10
CA PRO A 11 -7.16 13.79 0.85
C PRO A 11 -5.92 13.83 -0.04
N ARG A 12 -4.72 13.92 0.55
CA ARG A 12 -3.44 13.87 -0.19
C ARG A 12 -3.25 12.50 -0.83
N LEU A 13 -3.55 11.42 -0.10
CA LEU A 13 -3.50 10.06 -0.63
C LEU A 13 -4.47 9.89 -1.81
N MET A 14 -5.73 10.28 -1.64
CA MET A 14 -6.74 10.14 -2.69
C MET A 14 -6.40 10.95 -3.95
N THR A 15 -5.82 12.14 -3.77
CA THR A 15 -5.35 12.97 -4.89
C THR A 15 -4.20 12.27 -5.62
N SER A 16 -3.18 11.83 -4.90
CA SER A 16 -2.01 11.14 -5.46
C SER A 16 -2.38 9.84 -6.19
N LEU A 17 -3.31 9.05 -5.63
CA LEU A 17 -3.80 7.84 -6.27
C LEU A 17 -4.50 8.13 -7.60
N ASN A 18 -5.36 9.16 -7.64
CA ASN A 18 -6.05 9.54 -8.86
C ASN A 18 -5.10 10.10 -9.93
N GLU A 19 -4.17 10.97 -9.54
CA GLU A 19 -3.18 11.58 -10.45
C GLU A 19 -2.26 10.53 -11.11
N THR A 20 -1.98 9.43 -10.41
CA THR A 20 -1.11 8.35 -10.89
C THR A 20 -1.88 7.17 -11.48
N SER A 21 -3.20 7.27 -11.55
CA SER A 21 -4.06 6.24 -12.13
C SER A 21 -4.14 6.34 -13.66
N ILE A 22 -4.48 5.23 -14.31
CA ILE A 22 -4.59 5.13 -15.77
C ILE A 22 -5.94 4.51 -16.13
N ILE A 23 -6.71 5.18 -16.99
CA ILE A 23 -7.90 4.59 -17.59
C ILE A 23 -7.46 3.66 -18.73
N LYS A 24 -7.89 2.41 -18.68
CA LYS A 24 -7.65 1.42 -19.73
C LYS A 24 -8.96 0.91 -20.30
N THR A 25 -8.93 0.70 -21.61
CA THR A 25 -9.99 0.05 -22.37
C THR A 25 -9.46 -1.28 -22.87
N THR A 26 -10.19 -2.36 -22.59
CA THR A 26 -9.85 -3.70 -23.06
C THR A 26 -11.08 -4.34 -23.70
N ASN A 27 -10.87 -5.12 -24.76
CA ASN A 27 -11.95 -5.81 -25.44
C ASN A 27 -11.83 -7.32 -25.19
N TYR A 28 -12.76 -7.86 -24.41
CA TYR A 28 -12.82 -9.29 -24.13
C TYR A 28 -13.75 -9.99 -25.12
N LYS A 29 -13.31 -11.13 -25.66
CA LYS A 29 -14.08 -11.93 -26.61
C LYS A 29 -15.50 -12.27 -26.16
N THR A 30 -15.73 -12.42 -24.85
CA THR A 30 -17.03 -12.82 -24.28
C THR A 30 -17.82 -11.68 -23.64
N LYS A 31 -17.15 -10.61 -23.19
CA LYS A 31 -17.78 -9.51 -22.43
C LYS A 31 -17.82 -8.19 -23.19
N GLY A 32 -17.20 -8.13 -24.38
CA GLY A 32 -17.07 -6.90 -25.15
C GLY A 32 -16.07 -5.93 -24.53
N GLU A 33 -16.28 -4.64 -24.78
CA GLU A 33 -15.43 -3.56 -24.28
C GLU A 33 -15.64 -3.33 -22.78
N ILE A 34 -14.55 -3.32 -22.02
CA ILE A 34 -14.52 -2.98 -20.61
C ILE A 34 -13.57 -1.80 -20.42
N VAL A 35 -14.08 -0.74 -19.78
CA VAL A 35 -13.29 0.42 -19.35
C VAL A 35 -13.12 0.35 -17.85
N TYR A 36 -11.88 0.46 -17.38
CA TYR A 36 -11.55 0.41 -15.96
C TYR A 36 -10.38 1.35 -15.63
N GLN A 37 -10.31 1.77 -14.37
CA GLN A 37 -9.24 2.62 -13.85
C GLN A 37 -8.25 1.74 -13.08
N GLU A 38 -7.01 1.74 -13.52
CA GLU A 38 -5.90 1.11 -12.80
C GLU A 38 -5.22 2.12 -11.90
N PHE A 39 -5.10 1.77 -10.63
CA PHE A 39 -4.37 2.57 -9.63
C PHE A 39 -3.01 1.95 -9.35
N TYR A 40 -2.03 2.81 -9.06
CA TYR A 40 -0.66 2.40 -8.77
C TYR A 40 -0.21 2.93 -7.40
N PRO A 41 -0.70 2.34 -6.27
CA PRO A 41 -0.43 2.85 -4.92
C PRO A 41 1.05 3.00 -4.55
N ARG A 42 1.95 2.28 -5.24
CA ARG A 42 3.41 2.43 -5.09
C ARG A 42 3.90 3.87 -5.25
N HIS A 43 3.23 4.69 -6.07
CA HIS A 43 3.60 6.10 -6.28
C HIS A 43 3.20 6.98 -5.10
N SER A 44 2.28 6.51 -4.25
CA SER A 44 1.84 7.18 -3.04
C SER A 44 2.45 6.57 -1.77
N LYS A 45 3.49 5.72 -1.89
CA LYS A 45 4.06 4.98 -0.75
C LYS A 45 4.46 5.90 0.41
N SER A 46 5.10 7.03 0.14
CA SER A 46 5.48 7.98 1.19
C SER A 46 4.29 8.52 2.00
N ILE A 47 3.12 8.67 1.37
CA ILE A 47 1.88 9.12 2.04
C ILE A 47 1.28 7.97 2.85
N ILE A 48 1.39 6.74 2.36
CA ILE A 48 0.95 5.53 3.09
C ILE A 48 1.82 5.31 4.33
N ASP A 49 3.15 5.42 4.20
CA ASP A 49 4.10 5.31 5.32
C ASP A 49 3.84 6.40 6.39
N GLU A 50 3.40 7.59 5.98
CA GLU A 50 2.96 8.67 6.90
C GLU A 50 1.70 8.27 7.68
N ILE A 51 0.73 7.60 7.04
CA ILE A 51 -0.46 7.06 7.70
C ILE A 51 -0.07 5.95 8.68
N ASP A 52 0.80 5.03 8.27
CA ASP A 52 1.26 3.92 9.12
C ASP A 52 1.96 4.44 10.37
N THR A 53 2.75 5.51 10.25
CA THR A 53 3.39 6.18 11.39
C THR A 53 2.34 6.75 12.36
N VAL A 54 1.32 7.45 11.85
CA VAL A 54 0.23 8.00 12.67
C VAL A 54 -0.55 6.89 13.39
N LEU A 55 -0.78 5.76 12.72
CA LEU A 55 -1.44 4.59 13.29
C LEU A 55 -0.58 3.90 14.35
N ALA A 56 0.72 3.73 14.09
CA ALA A 56 1.67 3.14 15.03
C ALA A 56 1.73 3.91 16.35
N GLU A 57 1.78 5.24 16.30
CA GLU A 57 1.71 6.08 17.51
C GLU A 57 0.41 5.88 18.29
N HIS A 58 -0.72 5.67 17.60
CA HIS A 58 -2.01 5.49 18.25
C HIS A 58 -2.16 4.12 18.91
N TYR A 59 -1.64 3.07 18.28
CA TYR A 59 -1.68 1.71 18.80
C TYR A 59 -0.51 1.38 19.73
N GLY A 60 0.49 2.26 19.83
CA GLY A 60 1.66 2.08 20.69
C GLY A 60 2.65 1.06 20.12
N PHE A 61 2.74 0.95 18.79
CA PHE A 61 3.69 0.04 18.14
C PHE A 61 5.13 0.48 18.33
N THR A 62 6.03 -0.49 18.39
CA THR A 62 7.47 -0.24 18.42
C THR A 62 7.99 0.15 17.03
N ALA A 63 9.24 0.63 16.98
CA ALA A 63 9.89 0.95 15.71
C ALA A 63 10.04 -0.28 14.81
N GLU A 64 10.26 -1.45 15.40
CA GLU A 64 10.38 -2.74 14.70
C GLU A 64 9.04 -3.18 14.12
N GLU A 65 7.94 -2.98 14.84
CA GLU A 65 6.58 -3.29 14.38
C GLU A 65 6.14 -2.35 13.26
N LEU A 66 6.45 -1.06 13.35
CA LEU A 66 6.22 -0.12 12.26
C LEU A 66 7.07 -0.46 11.01
N ASP A 67 8.35 -0.79 11.20
CA ASP A 67 9.21 -1.26 10.10
C ASP A 67 8.65 -2.52 9.44
N PHE A 68 8.10 -3.44 10.24
CA PHE A 68 7.44 -4.63 9.73
C PHE A 68 6.22 -4.30 8.87
N ILE A 69 5.40 -3.32 9.26
CA ILE A 69 4.24 -2.87 8.46
C ILE A 69 4.70 -2.23 7.15
N ILE A 70 5.65 -1.29 7.20
CA ILE A 70 6.14 -0.54 6.03
C ILE A 70 6.82 -1.46 5.01
N ASN A 71 7.50 -2.50 5.48
CA ASN A 71 8.32 -3.41 4.67
C ASN A 71 7.76 -4.83 4.55
N TYR A 72 6.49 -5.05 4.91
CA TYR A 72 5.86 -6.38 4.94
C TYR A 72 6.04 -7.14 3.62
N ASP A 73 5.72 -6.49 2.48
CA ASP A 73 5.80 -7.11 1.14
C ASP A 73 7.25 -7.45 0.73
N ILE A 74 8.26 -6.74 1.23
CA ILE A 74 9.69 -7.03 0.94
C ILE A 74 10.16 -8.25 1.75
N LYS A 75 9.83 -8.30 3.05
CA LYS A 75 10.24 -9.40 3.94
C LYS A 75 9.64 -10.75 3.49
N TYR A 76 8.39 -10.77 2.99
CA TYR A 76 7.74 -12.01 2.55
C TYR A 76 7.90 -12.34 1.05
N ARG A 77 8.29 -11.39 0.18
CA ARG A 77 8.77 -11.73 -1.17
C ARG A 77 10.18 -12.33 -1.17
N MET A 78 11.04 -11.92 -0.23
CA MET A 78 12.34 -12.54 0.03
C MET A 78 12.22 -13.84 0.85
N GLY A 79 11.02 -14.15 1.34
CA GLY A 79 10.68 -15.35 2.11
C GLY A 79 10.80 -16.68 1.36
N LYS A 80 11.37 -16.70 0.15
CA LYS A 80 11.77 -17.95 -0.53
C LYS A 80 13.27 -18.19 -0.54
N GLU A 81 14.09 -17.21 -0.17
CA GLU A 81 15.56 -17.39 -0.06
C GLU A 81 16.01 -17.63 1.38
N LEU A 82 15.20 -17.24 2.37
CA LEU A 82 15.51 -17.43 3.80
C LEU A 82 14.85 -18.68 4.40
N GLU A 83 13.98 -19.37 3.65
CA GLU A 83 13.25 -20.60 4.05
C GLU A 83 13.87 -21.86 3.39
N ASN A 84 15.19 -21.89 3.20
CA ASN A 84 15.94 -23.09 2.80
C ASN A 84 16.93 -23.45 3.91
N GLY A 85 16.44 -23.74 5.11
CA GLY A 85 17.34 -24.04 6.24
C GLY A 85 16.77 -24.83 7.41
N GLU A 86 15.46 -24.94 7.59
CA GLU A 86 14.88 -25.74 8.68
C GLU A 86 13.56 -26.36 8.22
N ASP A 87 13.65 -27.40 7.40
CA ASP A 87 12.75 -28.55 7.42
C ASP A 87 13.53 -29.75 6.82
N GLU A 88 13.80 -30.73 7.69
CA GLU A 88 14.63 -31.96 7.59
C GLU A 88 16.09 -31.90 8.08
#